data_AF-A0A2N7VQ38-F1
#
_entry.id   AF-A0A2N7VQ38-F1
#
_cell.length_a   1.000
_cell.length_b   1.000
_cell.length_c   1.000
_cell.angle_alpha   90.00
_cell.angle_beta   90.00
_cell.angle_gamma   90.00
#
_symmetry.space_group_name_H-M   'P 1'
#
loop_
_entity.id
_entity.type
_entity.pdbx_description
1 polymer ?
#
loop_
_entity_poly.entity_id
_entity_poly.type
_entity_poly.pdbx_seq_one_letter_code
_entity_poly.pdbx_strand_id
1 'polypeptide(L)'
;MAVVTAKSTTITNRDAVPPVINDGRLERGSLRSSHGYVTAVNGDSIGSKYILASVPTTVMVRKVLLSCAAITTCAADIGVYRNTKDGGAAVSAAFFGSAVSLASALSNSDVTNESGTYTMDKQEQPLWQAAGLSADPGGTLDIVATLTAAAGSGGIVGASVEYVDNGT
;
A
#
# COMPACT_ATOMS: atom_id res chain seq x y z
N MET A 1 20.94 -10.24 -31.28
CA MET A 1 20.60 -9.11 -30.40
C MET A 1 21.88 -8.63 -29.73
N ALA A 2 22.14 -7.33 -29.64
CA ALA A 2 23.33 -6.82 -28.95
C ALA A 2 23.18 -7.00 -27.44
N VAL A 3 24.30 -7.26 -26.75
CA VAL A 3 24.34 -7.24 -25.28
C VAL A 3 24.32 -5.77 -24.82
N VAL A 4 23.38 -5.41 -23.95
CA VAL A 4 23.20 -4.04 -23.46
C VAL A 4 23.37 -4.02 -21.94
N THR A 5 24.04 -2.99 -21.42
CA THR A 5 24.07 -2.66 -20.00
C THR A 5 23.19 -1.43 -19.76
N ALA A 6 22.17 -1.57 -18.92
CA ALA A 6 21.27 -0.48 -18.51
C ALA A 6 21.41 -0.24 -17.00
N LYS A 7 21.24 1.02 -16.57
CA LYS A 7 21.35 1.44 -15.17
C LYS A 7 20.01 2.01 -14.71
N SER A 8 19.67 1.83 -13.43
CA SER A 8 18.58 2.59 -12.81
C SER A 8 18.94 4.08 -12.73
N THR A 9 17.94 4.91 -12.48
CA THR A 9 18.09 6.35 -12.23
C THR A 9 19.06 6.61 -11.09
N THR A 10 18.93 5.87 -9.98
CA THR A 10 19.77 6.01 -8.80
C THR A 10 21.26 5.79 -9.07
N ILE A 11 21.58 4.73 -9.84
CA ILE A 11 22.95 4.42 -10.24
C ILE A 11 23.48 5.42 -11.27
N THR A 12 22.62 5.88 -12.18
CA THR A 12 22.98 6.90 -13.17
C THR A 12 23.35 8.23 -12.49
N ASN A 13 22.58 8.63 -11.48
CA ASN A 13 22.81 9.85 -10.69
C ASN A 13 24.11 9.77 -9.88
N ARG A 14 24.38 8.63 -9.26
CA ARG A 14 25.64 8.37 -8.54
C ARG A 14 26.87 8.51 -9.44
N ASP A 15 26.77 8.02 -10.68
CA ASP A 15 27.88 7.98 -11.63
C ASP A 15 28.05 9.30 -12.43
N ALA A 16 27.13 10.28 -12.26
CA ALA A 16 27.21 11.57 -12.94
C ALA A 16 28.40 12.42 -12.45
N VAL A 17 28.86 13.37 -13.27
CA VAL A 17 29.96 14.28 -12.93
C VAL A 17 29.52 15.74 -13.18
N PRO A 18 29.21 16.53 -12.13
CA PRO A 18 29.20 16.15 -10.72
C PRO A 18 28.07 15.15 -10.37
N PRO A 19 28.19 14.35 -9.30
CA PRO A 19 27.16 13.40 -8.88
C PRO A 19 25.83 14.11 -8.56
N VAL A 20 24.73 13.51 -8.96
CA VAL A 20 23.37 13.98 -8.66
C VAL A 20 22.89 13.24 -7.39
N ILE A 21 22.36 13.99 -6.41
CA ILE A 21 21.86 13.41 -5.16
C ILE A 21 20.52 12.73 -5.42
N ASN A 22 20.40 11.47 -5.01
CA ASN A 22 19.14 10.72 -5.02
C ASN A 22 18.27 11.09 -3.82
N ASP A 23 16.97 10.82 -3.93
CA ASP A 23 16.08 10.80 -2.76
C ASP A 23 16.58 9.74 -1.75
N GLY A 24 16.78 10.14 -0.50
CA GLY A 24 17.29 9.28 0.57
C GLY A 24 16.40 8.08 0.90
N ARG A 25 15.16 8.05 0.41
CA ARG A 25 14.26 6.90 0.56
C ARG A 25 14.46 5.84 -0.51
N LEU A 26 15.08 6.20 -1.63
CA LEU A 26 15.51 5.26 -2.66
C LEU A 26 16.85 4.61 -2.30
N GLU A 27 17.70 5.32 -1.55
CA GLU A 27 19.01 4.83 -1.14
C GLU A 27 19.28 5.11 0.34
N ARG A 28 19.53 4.06 1.13
CA ARG A 28 19.94 4.12 2.56
C ARG A 28 18.87 4.59 3.55
N GLY A 29 17.60 4.67 3.13
CA GLY A 29 16.49 4.93 4.03
C GLY A 29 16.23 3.79 5.02
N SER A 30 15.68 4.12 6.18
CA SER A 30 15.30 3.12 7.19
C SER A 30 13.93 2.52 6.87
N LEU A 31 13.84 1.19 6.89
CA LEU A 31 12.56 0.50 6.76
C LEU A 31 11.77 0.66 8.06
N ARG A 32 10.58 1.23 7.96
CA ARG A 32 9.60 1.40 9.03
C ARG A 32 8.37 0.57 8.70
N SER A 33 7.56 0.24 9.70
CA SER A 33 6.34 -0.55 9.51
C SER A 33 5.16 0.02 10.29
N SER A 34 3.97 -0.06 9.70
CA SER A 34 2.69 0.21 10.37
C SER A 34 1.83 -1.04 10.29
N HIS A 35 1.24 -1.45 11.40
CA HIS A 35 0.47 -2.70 11.49
C HIS A 35 -0.83 -2.47 12.25
N GLY A 36 -1.89 -3.12 11.79
CA GLY A 36 -3.16 -3.16 12.50
C GLY A 36 -4.10 -4.20 11.91
N TYR A 37 -5.22 -4.41 12.60
CA TYR A 37 -6.22 -5.38 12.25
C TYR A 37 -7.63 -4.90 12.62
N VAL A 38 -8.62 -5.48 11.95
CA VAL A 38 -10.05 -5.32 12.21
C VAL A 38 -10.68 -6.70 12.38
N THR A 39 -11.69 -6.79 13.24
CA THR A 39 -12.54 -7.99 13.33
C THR A 39 -13.70 -7.83 12.38
N ALA A 40 -13.72 -8.62 11.31
CA ALA A 40 -14.86 -8.79 10.43
C ALA A 40 -16.00 -9.50 11.18
N VAL A 41 -17.23 -9.09 10.91
CA VAL A 41 -18.43 -9.73 11.44
C VAL A 41 -19.22 -10.36 10.28
N ASN A 42 -19.86 -11.49 10.56
CA ASN A 42 -20.74 -12.12 9.58
C ASN A 42 -21.84 -11.14 9.14
N GLY A 43 -21.99 -10.97 7.83
CA GLY A 43 -22.95 -10.04 7.25
C GLY A 43 -22.40 -8.64 6.98
N ASP A 44 -21.12 -8.37 7.26
CA ASP A 44 -20.47 -7.15 6.76
C ASP A 44 -20.62 -7.10 5.25
N SER A 45 -21.26 -6.03 4.78
CA SER A 45 -21.75 -5.94 3.41
C SER A 45 -20.67 -5.48 2.43
N ILE A 46 -20.93 -5.67 1.13
CA ILE A 46 -20.12 -5.09 0.07
C ILE A 46 -20.04 -3.57 0.28
N GLY A 47 -18.84 -3.00 0.18
CA GLY A 47 -18.54 -1.60 0.45
C GLY A 47 -18.16 -1.29 1.91
N SER A 48 -18.26 -2.25 2.83
CA SER A 48 -17.68 -2.11 4.17
C SER A 48 -16.17 -1.84 4.09
N LYS A 49 -15.68 -0.93 4.94
CA LYS A 49 -14.28 -0.50 4.96
C LYS A 49 -13.60 -0.95 6.23
N TYR A 50 -12.53 -1.71 6.09
CA TYR A 50 -11.63 -2.06 7.19
C TYR A 50 -10.37 -1.20 7.09
N ILE A 51 -10.22 -0.26 8.02
CA ILE A 51 -9.05 0.63 8.09
C ILE A 51 -7.96 -0.10 8.87
N LEU A 52 -6.89 -0.51 8.19
CA LEU A 52 -5.92 -1.47 8.74
C LEU A 52 -4.65 -0.81 9.27
N ALA A 53 -4.17 0.24 8.60
CA ALA A 53 -2.95 0.93 8.99
C ALA A 53 -2.96 2.37 8.50
N SER A 54 -2.28 3.27 9.21
CA SER A 54 -2.01 4.63 8.76
C SER A 54 -0.52 4.81 8.50
N VAL A 55 -0.18 5.51 7.42
CA VAL A 55 1.20 5.85 7.05
C VAL A 55 1.30 7.33 6.66
N PRO A 56 2.43 8.01 6.87
CA PRO A 56 2.60 9.38 6.42
C PRO A 56 2.32 9.55 4.91
N THR A 57 1.77 10.69 4.48
CA THR A 57 1.45 10.92 3.05
C THR A 57 2.66 10.81 2.14
N THR A 58 3.83 11.17 2.66
CA THR A 58 5.04 11.22 1.87
C THR A 58 5.64 9.85 1.67
N VAL A 59 5.32 8.77 2.40
CA VAL A 59 6.07 7.49 2.41
C VAL A 59 6.20 6.78 1.05
N MET A 60 7.19 5.89 0.91
CA MET A 60 7.39 5.02 -0.25
C MET A 60 7.12 3.62 0.25
N VAL A 61 5.99 3.05 -0.17
CA VAL A 61 5.59 1.72 0.28
C VAL A 61 6.47 0.68 -0.39
N ARG A 62 7.02 -0.22 0.42
CA ARG A 62 7.85 -1.33 -0.03
C ARG A 62 7.05 -2.62 -0.06
N LYS A 63 6.23 -2.85 0.97
CA LYS A 63 5.36 -4.01 1.04
C LYS A 63 4.03 -3.71 1.72
N VAL A 64 2.97 -4.34 1.24
CA VAL A 64 1.69 -4.48 1.92
C VAL A 64 1.46 -5.97 2.12
N LEU A 65 1.62 -6.43 3.36
CA LEU A 65 1.48 -7.82 3.76
C LEU A 65 0.11 -8.03 4.40
N LEU A 66 -0.76 -8.75 3.70
CA LEU A 66 -2.12 -9.02 4.13
C LEU A 66 -2.19 -10.35 4.88
N SER A 67 -2.88 -10.36 6.02
CA SER A 67 -3.17 -11.55 6.80
C SER A 67 -4.65 -11.59 7.16
N CYS A 68 -5.27 -12.75 7.13
CA CYS A 68 -6.64 -12.90 7.57
C CYS A 68 -6.94 -14.31 8.07
N ALA A 69 -7.96 -14.41 8.92
CA ALA A 69 -8.69 -15.66 9.10
C ALA A 69 -9.46 -16.00 7.81
N ALA A 70 -9.89 -17.25 7.65
CA ALA A 70 -10.79 -17.61 6.57
C ALA A 70 -12.17 -16.97 6.79
N ILE A 71 -12.51 -15.92 6.01
CA ILE A 71 -13.76 -15.14 6.13
C ILE A 71 -14.84 -15.64 5.12
N THR A 72 -14.71 -16.88 4.65
CA THR A 72 -15.65 -17.57 3.73
C THR A 72 -15.87 -16.81 2.42
N THR A 73 -17.03 -16.20 2.12
CA THR A 73 -17.33 -15.59 0.81
C THR A 73 -16.73 -14.20 0.61
N CYS A 74 -15.67 -13.85 1.34
CA CYS A 74 -15.17 -12.49 1.44
C CYS A 74 -14.03 -12.21 0.46
N ALA A 75 -14.04 -11.00 -0.11
CA ALA A 75 -12.96 -10.44 -0.92
C ALA A 75 -12.92 -8.93 -0.69
N ALA A 76 -11.75 -8.31 -0.89
CA ALA A 76 -11.57 -6.89 -0.69
C ALA A 76 -10.58 -6.24 -1.66
N ASP A 77 -10.85 -4.99 -2.01
CA ASP A 77 -9.87 -4.10 -2.64
C ASP A 77 -8.95 -3.52 -1.56
N ILE A 78 -7.64 -3.53 -1.81
CA ILE A 78 -6.63 -2.97 -0.89
C ILE A 78 -6.15 -1.64 -1.45
N GLY A 79 -6.53 -0.55 -0.78
CA GLY A 79 -6.42 0.79 -1.30
C GLY A 79 -5.86 1.82 -0.34
N VAL A 80 -5.75 3.05 -0.85
CA VAL A 80 -5.27 4.24 -0.15
C VAL A 80 -6.42 5.23 0.00
N TYR A 81 -6.64 5.68 1.23
CA TYR A 81 -7.73 6.57 1.61
C TYR A 81 -7.17 7.80 2.36
N ARG A 82 -7.90 8.91 2.29
CA ARG A 82 -7.73 10.01 3.24
C ARG A 82 -7.97 9.45 4.64
N ASN A 83 -7.23 9.96 5.63
CA ASN A 83 -7.41 9.47 6.99
C ASN A 83 -8.85 9.71 7.48
N THR A 84 -9.27 8.93 8.48
CA THR A 84 -10.64 9.03 9.03
C THR A 84 -10.97 10.41 9.62
N LYS A 85 -9.99 11.17 10.10
CA LYS A 85 -10.19 12.56 10.58
C LYS A 85 -10.47 13.54 9.44
N ASP A 86 -9.94 13.26 8.25
CA ASP A 86 -10.09 14.02 7.02
C ASP A 86 -11.21 13.45 6.12
N GLY A 87 -12.16 12.70 6.70
CA GLY A 87 -13.38 12.23 6.04
C GLY A 87 -13.31 10.87 5.37
N GLY A 88 -12.18 10.15 5.39
CA GLY A 88 -12.13 8.74 4.95
C GLY A 88 -12.47 8.51 3.47
N ALA A 89 -12.26 9.52 2.63
CA ALA A 89 -12.52 9.45 1.18
C ALA A 89 -11.48 8.55 0.48
N ALA A 90 -11.92 7.77 -0.50
CA ALA A 90 -11.02 6.96 -1.31
C ALA A 90 -10.13 7.88 -2.16
N VAL A 91 -8.81 7.67 -2.10
CA VAL A 91 -7.87 8.25 -3.07
C VAL A 91 -7.75 7.28 -4.24
N SER A 92 -7.50 6.00 -3.93
CA SER A 92 -7.52 4.90 -4.89
C SER A 92 -7.93 3.62 -4.17
N ALA A 93 -9.12 3.09 -4.47
CA ALA A 93 -9.74 2.00 -3.73
C ALA A 93 -9.06 0.63 -3.91
N ALA A 94 -8.58 0.34 -5.12
CA ALA A 94 -7.90 -0.90 -5.48
C ALA A 94 -6.45 -0.62 -5.92
N PHE A 95 -5.69 0.08 -5.07
CA PHE A 95 -4.35 0.56 -5.42
C PHE A 95 -3.28 -0.53 -5.37
N PHE A 96 -3.26 -1.31 -4.29
CA PHE A 96 -2.30 -2.41 -4.11
C PHE A 96 -2.88 -3.74 -4.58
N GLY A 97 -4.14 -4.01 -4.24
CA GLY A 97 -4.85 -5.22 -4.64
C GLY A 97 -6.29 -4.95 -5.03
N SER A 98 -6.84 -5.78 -5.93
CA SER A 98 -8.18 -5.70 -6.47
C SER A 98 -8.92 -7.02 -6.24
N ALA A 99 -10.03 -6.99 -5.52
CA ALA A 99 -10.82 -8.17 -5.16
C ALA A 99 -9.97 -9.33 -4.61
N VAL A 100 -9.00 -9.01 -3.76
CA VAL A 100 -8.15 -10.00 -3.08
C VAL A 100 -9.04 -10.89 -2.23
N SER A 101 -8.97 -12.20 -2.48
CA SER A 101 -9.76 -13.18 -1.74
C SER A 101 -9.34 -13.26 -0.28
N LEU A 102 -10.30 -13.11 0.63
CA LEU A 102 -10.17 -13.31 2.08
C LEU A 102 -10.88 -14.61 2.51
N ALA A 103 -11.26 -15.45 1.54
CA ALA A 103 -12.02 -16.67 1.77
C ALA A 103 -11.24 -17.75 2.52
N SER A 104 -9.94 -17.79 2.26
CA SER A 104 -8.97 -18.67 2.89
C SER A 104 -8.09 -17.88 3.86
N ALA A 105 -7.52 -18.55 4.85
CA ALA A 105 -6.55 -17.92 5.72
C ALA A 105 -5.34 -17.42 4.90
N LEU A 106 -4.93 -16.18 5.16
CA LEU A 106 -3.73 -15.57 4.61
C LEU A 106 -2.74 -15.30 5.74
N SER A 107 -1.45 -15.52 5.47
CA SER A 107 -0.37 -15.24 6.41
C SER A 107 0.72 -14.45 5.70
N ASN A 108 0.78 -13.14 5.97
CA ASN A 108 1.72 -12.20 5.37
C ASN A 108 1.82 -12.34 3.84
N SER A 109 0.67 -12.49 3.18
CA SER A 109 0.62 -12.54 1.72
C SER A 109 0.95 -11.16 1.16
N ASP A 110 1.97 -11.07 0.31
CA ASP A 110 2.36 -9.81 -0.31
C ASP A 110 1.37 -9.43 -1.41
N VAL A 111 0.63 -8.34 -1.20
CA VAL A 111 -0.38 -7.82 -2.13
C VAL A 111 0.04 -6.50 -2.75
N THR A 112 1.32 -6.12 -2.66
CA THR A 112 1.80 -4.78 -3.05
C THR A 112 1.55 -4.44 -4.52
N ASN A 113 1.61 -5.45 -5.40
CA ASN A 113 1.50 -5.27 -6.85
C ASN A 113 0.33 -6.06 -7.47
N GLU A 114 -0.57 -6.58 -6.64
CA GLU A 114 -1.61 -7.52 -7.08
C GLU A 114 -2.60 -6.87 -8.06
N SER A 115 -2.92 -5.59 -7.87
CA SER A 115 -3.83 -4.82 -8.73
C SER A 115 -3.24 -4.41 -10.09
N GLY A 116 -1.91 -4.45 -10.24
CA GLY A 116 -1.19 -3.84 -11.36
C GLY A 116 -1.21 -2.30 -11.40
N THR A 117 -1.84 -1.62 -10.43
CA THR A 117 -1.94 -0.15 -10.38
C THR A 117 -0.73 0.50 -9.69
N TYR A 118 -0.12 -0.16 -8.69
CA TYR A 118 1.09 0.31 -8.00
C TYR A 118 2.37 -0.15 -8.70
N THR A 119 2.52 0.29 -9.95
CA THR A 119 3.63 -0.05 -10.84
C THR A 119 5.01 0.38 -10.32
N MET A 120 6.08 -0.17 -10.91
CA MET A 120 7.47 0.09 -10.47
C MET A 120 7.84 1.58 -10.50
N ASP A 121 7.31 2.35 -11.45
CA ASP A 121 7.50 3.81 -11.53
C ASP A 121 6.82 4.57 -10.37
N LYS A 122 5.72 4.04 -9.84
CA LYS A 122 5.01 4.61 -8.68
C LYS A 122 5.66 4.23 -7.36
N GLN A 123 6.40 3.11 -7.31
CA GLN A 123 7.16 2.69 -6.13
C GLN A 123 8.33 3.63 -5.80
N GLU A 124 8.76 4.45 -6.76
CA GLU A 124 9.78 5.48 -6.58
C GLU A 124 9.18 6.86 -6.23
N GLN A 125 7.86 6.95 -6.02
CA GLN A 125 7.15 8.19 -5.72
C GLN A 125 6.62 8.22 -4.27
N PRO A 126 6.44 9.41 -3.66
CA PRO A 126 5.70 9.52 -2.42
C PRO A 126 4.26 9.04 -2.59
N LEU A 127 3.69 8.40 -1.55
CA LEU A 127 2.42 7.69 -1.62
C LEU A 127 1.27 8.56 -2.14
N TRP A 128 1.19 9.83 -1.72
CA TRP A 128 0.17 10.76 -2.22
C TRP A 128 0.22 10.91 -3.75
N GLN A 129 1.41 11.03 -4.32
CA GLN A 129 1.62 11.22 -5.75
C GLN A 129 1.36 9.90 -6.49
N ALA A 130 1.90 8.80 -5.96
CA ALA A 130 1.69 7.46 -6.50
C ALA A 130 0.20 7.08 -6.57
N ALA A 131 -0.57 7.46 -5.54
CA ALA A 131 -2.01 7.24 -5.46
C ALA A 131 -2.83 8.21 -6.33
N GLY A 132 -2.21 9.23 -6.94
CA GLY A 132 -2.83 10.12 -7.92
C GLY A 132 -3.32 11.47 -7.39
N LEU A 133 -2.93 11.88 -6.17
CA LEU A 133 -3.19 13.24 -5.70
C LEU A 133 -2.29 14.25 -6.43
N SER A 134 -2.82 15.45 -6.68
CA SER A 134 -2.10 16.52 -7.39
C SER A 134 -1.13 17.32 -6.50
N ALA A 135 -1.31 17.25 -5.18
CA ALA A 135 -0.44 17.86 -4.19
C ALA A 135 -0.43 17.02 -2.91
N ASP A 136 0.64 17.14 -2.12
CA ASP A 136 0.73 16.50 -0.82
C ASP A 136 -0.33 17.08 0.13
N PRO A 137 -1.29 16.28 0.60
CA PRO A 137 -2.29 16.77 1.53
C PRO A 137 -1.76 16.89 2.97
N GLY A 138 -0.55 16.42 3.25
CA GLY A 138 0.05 16.38 4.58
C GLY A 138 -0.61 15.37 5.53
N GLY A 139 0.07 15.11 6.65
CA GLY A 139 -0.40 14.16 7.66
C GLY A 139 -0.27 12.69 7.21
N THR A 140 -1.34 11.92 7.33
CA THR A 140 -1.36 10.48 7.04
C THR A 140 -2.42 10.09 6.00
N LEU A 141 -2.14 8.98 5.32
CA LEU A 141 -3.09 8.23 4.50
C LEU A 141 -3.33 6.87 5.16
N ASP A 142 -4.55 6.37 5.00
CA ASP A 142 -4.97 5.09 5.55
C ASP A 142 -4.92 4.01 4.47
N ILE A 143 -4.41 2.85 4.84
CA ILE A 143 -4.48 1.62 4.05
C ILE A 143 -5.75 0.89 4.47
N VAL A 144 -6.66 0.71 3.52
CA VAL A 144 -8.01 0.24 3.76
C VAL A 144 -8.31 -0.96 2.88
N ALA A 145 -8.91 -1.99 3.48
CA ALA A 145 -9.55 -3.07 2.75
C ALA A 145 -11.04 -2.73 2.57
N THR A 146 -11.50 -2.53 1.34
CA THR A 146 -12.92 -2.30 1.03
C THR A 146 -13.53 -3.57 0.48
N LEU A 147 -14.55 -4.10 1.14
CA LEU A 147 -15.15 -5.37 0.75
C LEU A 147 -15.78 -5.30 -0.65
N THR A 148 -15.37 -6.20 -1.52
CA THR A 148 -15.98 -6.43 -2.84
C THR A 148 -16.91 -7.64 -2.83
N ALA A 149 -16.79 -8.51 -1.82
CA ALA A 149 -17.75 -9.56 -1.51
C ALA A 149 -18.02 -9.58 0.01
N ALA A 150 -19.28 -9.84 0.38
CA ALA A 150 -19.72 -9.79 1.77
C ALA A 150 -19.00 -10.83 2.66
N ALA A 151 -18.76 -10.48 3.91
CA ALA A 151 -18.17 -11.38 4.89
C ALA A 151 -19.16 -12.50 5.25
N GLY A 152 -18.85 -13.74 4.84
CA GLY A 152 -19.70 -14.90 5.12
C GLY A 152 -19.49 -15.52 6.50
N SER A 153 -18.48 -15.04 7.24
CA SER A 153 -18.18 -15.42 8.61
C SER A 153 -17.48 -14.27 9.33
N GLY A 154 -17.37 -14.36 10.66
CA GLY A 154 -16.52 -13.45 11.42
C GLY A 154 -15.06 -13.92 11.44
N GLY A 155 -14.13 -13.00 11.67
CA GLY A 155 -12.72 -13.31 11.79
C GLY A 155 -11.85 -12.06 11.76
N ILE A 156 -10.53 -12.22 11.78
CA ILE A 156 -9.60 -11.09 11.81
C ILE A 156 -9.04 -10.86 10.40
N VAL A 157 -8.96 -9.60 9.99
CA VAL A 157 -8.25 -9.14 8.78
C VAL A 157 -7.25 -8.08 9.22
N GLY A 158 -5.98 -8.22 8.85
CA GLY A 158 -4.92 -7.30 9.23
C GLY A 158 -3.91 -7.08 8.10
N ALA A 159 -3.23 -5.93 8.16
CA ALA A 159 -2.16 -5.61 7.23
C ALA A 159 -0.92 -5.12 7.98
N SER A 160 0.25 -5.51 7.49
CA SER A 160 1.52 -4.88 7.83
C SER A 160 2.03 -4.13 6.59
N VAL A 161 2.24 -2.83 6.73
CA VAL A 161 2.71 -1.96 5.65
C VAL A 161 4.15 -1.59 5.97
N GLU A 162 5.08 -2.10 5.17
CA GLU A 162 6.49 -1.74 5.23
C GLU A 162 6.74 -0.56 4.29
N TYR A 163 7.39 0.48 4.79
CA TYR A 163 7.63 1.70 4.04
C TYR A 163 8.93 2.38 4.45
N VAL A 164 9.41 3.27 3.60
CA VAL A 164 10.53 4.15 3.89
C VAL A 164 10.02 5.59 3.90
N ASP A 165 10.45 6.35 4.91
CA ASP A 165 10.19 7.78 5.01
C ASP A 165 11.50 8.57 5.12
N ASN A 166 11.40 9.90 5.06
CA ASN A 166 12.59 10.77 5.16
C ASN A 166 13.06 10.99 6.60
N GLY A 167 12.56 10.21 7.57
CA GLY A 167 12.89 10.36 8.98
C GLY A 167 12.53 11.74 9.53
N THR A 168 11.31 11.87 10.05
CA THR A 168 11.17 12.65 11.29
C THR A 168 11.60 11.79 12.46
#